data_AF-A0A9W8LV53-F1
#
_entry.id   AF-A0A9W8LV53-F1
#
_cell.length_a   1.000
_cell.length_b   1.000
_cell.length_c   1.000
_cell.angle_alpha   90.00
_cell.angle_beta   90.00
_cell.angle_gamma   90.00
#
_symmetry.space_group_name_H-M   'P 1'
#
loop_
_entity.id
_entity.type
_entity.pdbx_description
1 polymer ?
#
loop_
_entity_poly.entity_id
_entity_poly.type
_entity_poly.pdbx_seq_one_letter_code
_entity_poly.pdbx_strand_id
1 'polypeptide(L)'
;LAMIAASELGSENPEKAADDVLCRLSENREMLAEYYNITISDTGTIDSLPMVVRDYSPDYDKLPLFLYNAANTVNWEDEQQFFKTFTNVLVTLYVLEPPLSDDPQNTKDDYRLVVEHRILPSMKGSSFWAPGSILVENALVQLVDLPDLYRIFERC
;
A
#
# COMPACT_ATOMS: atom_id res chain seq x y z
N LEU A 1 -6.61 -8.20 -15.00
CA LEU A 1 -5.71 -7.58 -14.00
C LEU A 1 -4.41 -8.38 -13.87
N ALA A 2 -4.44 -9.66 -13.49
CA ALA A 2 -3.23 -10.49 -13.41
C ALA A 2 -2.40 -10.54 -14.73
N MET A 3 -3.06 -10.60 -15.90
CA MET A 3 -2.36 -10.54 -17.20
C MET A 3 -1.60 -9.22 -17.45
N ILE A 4 -2.09 -8.10 -16.92
CA ILE A 4 -1.44 -6.78 -17.12
C ILE A 4 -0.12 -6.75 -16.35
N ALA A 5 -0.13 -7.18 -15.08
CA ALA A 5 1.10 -7.29 -14.30
C ALA A 5 2.09 -8.29 -14.88
N ALA A 6 1.63 -9.47 -15.31
CA ALA A 6 2.50 -10.48 -15.91
C ALA A 6 3.15 -10.01 -17.22
N SER A 7 2.46 -9.16 -17.98
CA SER A 7 2.98 -8.52 -19.19
C SER A 7 3.98 -7.40 -18.88
N GLU A 8 3.75 -6.60 -17.83
CA GLU A 8 4.64 -5.49 -17.45
C GLU A 8 5.94 -5.97 -16.78
N LEU A 9 5.93 -7.14 -16.14
CA LEU A 9 7.09 -7.75 -15.48
C LEU A 9 7.98 -8.61 -16.40
N GLY A 10 7.69 -8.67 -17.71
CA GLY A 10 8.56 -9.35 -18.68
C GLY A 10 8.61 -10.88 -18.56
N SER A 11 7.55 -11.50 -18.05
CA SER A 11 7.48 -12.97 -17.99
C SER A 11 7.46 -13.58 -19.41
N GLU A 12 8.21 -14.67 -19.65
CA GLU A 12 8.28 -15.34 -20.96
C GLU A 12 6.93 -15.86 -21.45
N ASN A 13 5.93 -16.00 -20.55
CA ASN A 13 4.55 -16.33 -20.89
C ASN A 13 3.54 -15.70 -19.89
N PRO A 14 2.93 -14.55 -20.23
CA PRO A 14 2.07 -13.78 -19.32
C PRO A 14 0.71 -14.42 -19.06
N GLU A 15 0.19 -15.22 -19.99
CA GLU A 15 -1.09 -15.94 -19.80
C GLU A 15 -0.94 -17.01 -18.73
N LYS A 16 0.11 -17.83 -18.84
CA LYS A 16 0.40 -18.87 -17.85
C LYS A 16 0.65 -18.27 -16.45
N ALA A 17 1.39 -17.17 -16.37
CA ALA A 17 1.62 -16.49 -15.11
C ALA A 17 0.33 -15.94 -14.49
N ALA A 18 -0.61 -15.44 -15.30
CA ALA A 18 -1.90 -14.98 -14.81
C ALA A 18 -2.76 -16.14 -14.28
N ASP A 19 -2.75 -17.29 -14.95
CA ASP A 19 -3.45 -18.49 -14.51
C ASP A 19 -2.86 -19.04 -13.20
N ASP A 20 -1.53 -19.07 -13.08
CA ASP A 20 -0.84 -19.50 -11.86
C ASP A 20 -1.19 -18.59 -10.66
N VAL A 21 -1.25 -17.26 -10.89
CA VAL A 21 -1.68 -16.29 -9.88
C VAL A 21 -3.13 -16.52 -9.45
N LEU A 22 -4.04 -16.70 -10.42
CA LEU A 22 -5.45 -16.95 -10.15
C LEU A 22 -5.65 -18.25 -9.37
N CYS A 23 -4.95 -19.32 -9.77
CA CYS A 23 -5.00 -20.60 -9.10
C CYS A 23 -4.57 -20.46 -7.63
N ARG A 24 -3.39 -19.89 -7.38
CA ARG A 24 -2.83 -19.73 -6.03
C ARG A 24 -3.76 -18.93 -5.11
N LEU A 25 -4.29 -17.81 -5.58
CA LEU A 25 -5.17 -16.96 -4.77
C LEU A 25 -6.54 -17.60 -4.53
N SER A 26 -7.07 -18.33 -5.53
CA SER A 26 -8.35 -19.03 -5.41
C SER A 26 -8.26 -20.21 -4.43
N GLU A 27 -7.17 -20.98 -4.45
CA GLU A 27 -6.92 -22.07 -3.50
C GLU A 27 -6.87 -21.59 -2.04
N ASN A 28 -6.40 -20.36 -1.81
CA ASN A 28 -6.22 -19.79 -0.47
C ASN A 28 -7.27 -18.73 -0.11
N ARG A 29 -8.38 -18.66 -0.85
CA ARG A 29 -9.40 -17.60 -0.71
C ARG A 29 -10.07 -17.56 0.67
N GLU A 30 -10.27 -18.71 1.32
CA GLU A 30 -10.89 -18.79 2.65
C GLU A 30 -10.00 -18.13 3.69
N MET A 31 -8.70 -18.41 3.63
CA MET A 31 -7.68 -17.82 4.49
C MET A 31 -7.59 -16.29 4.30
N LEU A 32 -7.64 -15.82 3.05
CA LEU A 32 -7.62 -14.40 2.72
C LEU A 32 -8.86 -13.66 3.23
N ALA A 33 -10.03 -14.30 3.15
CA ALA A 33 -11.28 -13.75 3.66
C ALA A 33 -11.26 -13.67 5.19
N GLU A 34 -10.81 -14.73 5.87
CA GLU A 34 -10.77 -14.82 7.33
C GLU A 34 -9.79 -13.81 7.96
N TYR A 35 -8.56 -13.73 7.44
CA TYR A 35 -7.51 -12.92 8.08
C TYR A 35 -7.45 -11.48 7.58
N TYR A 36 -7.77 -11.23 6.31
CA TYR A 36 -7.58 -9.92 5.67
C TYR A 36 -8.85 -9.33 5.08
N ASN A 37 -10.02 -9.97 5.21
CA ASN A 37 -11.27 -9.52 4.57
C ASN A 37 -11.12 -9.30 3.05
N ILE A 38 -10.32 -10.13 2.38
CA ILE A 38 -10.18 -10.15 0.93
C ILE A 38 -11.00 -11.33 0.41
N THR A 39 -12.14 -11.06 -0.23
CA THR A 39 -13.00 -12.11 -0.80
C THR A 39 -12.79 -12.23 -2.30
N ILE A 40 -12.59 -13.45 -2.76
CA ILE A 40 -12.44 -13.81 -4.17
C ILE A 40 -13.62 -14.73 -4.55
N SER A 41 -14.36 -14.34 -5.58
CA SER A 41 -15.51 -15.11 -6.08
C SER A 41 -15.08 -16.44 -6.71
N ASP A 42 -16.04 -17.36 -6.88
CA ASP A 42 -15.82 -18.62 -7.62
C ASP A 42 -15.38 -18.39 -9.08
N THR A 43 -15.64 -17.19 -9.63
CA THR A 43 -15.23 -16.82 -11.00
C THR A 43 -13.82 -16.22 -11.08
N GLY A 44 -13.13 -16.10 -9.94
CA GLY A 44 -11.78 -15.52 -9.86
C GLY A 44 -11.77 -13.99 -9.84
N THR A 45 -12.90 -13.34 -9.52
CA THR A 45 -12.97 -11.88 -9.33
C THR A 45 -12.73 -11.50 -7.89
N ILE A 46 -12.10 -10.35 -7.65
CA ILE A 46 -11.94 -9.79 -6.31
C ILE A 46 -13.18 -8.97 -5.99
N ASP A 47 -13.88 -9.36 -4.94
CA ASP A 47 -15.13 -8.72 -4.52
C ASP A 47 -14.90 -7.73 -3.36
N SER A 48 -13.86 -7.94 -2.54
CA SER A 48 -13.53 -7.05 -1.42
C SER A 48 -12.04 -6.89 -1.16
N LEU A 49 -11.68 -5.77 -0.55
CA LEU A 49 -10.35 -5.46 -0.02
C LEU A 49 -10.46 -4.85 1.39
N PRO A 50 -9.43 -4.97 2.25
CA PRO A 50 -9.46 -4.48 3.62
C PRO A 50 -9.46 -2.96 3.72
N MET A 51 -10.36 -2.37 4.51
CA MET A 51 -10.27 -0.96 4.88
C MET A 51 -9.25 -0.77 6.02
N VAL A 52 -7.98 -0.52 5.67
CA VAL A 52 -6.90 -0.33 6.67
C VAL A 52 -7.03 1.02 7.40
N VAL A 53 -7.37 2.07 6.65
CA VAL A 53 -7.60 3.42 7.18
C VAL A 53 -9.04 3.82 6.84
N ARG A 54 -9.75 4.41 7.80
CA ARG A 54 -11.14 4.81 7.61
C ARG A 54 -11.26 5.75 6.43
N ASP A 55 -12.23 5.45 5.57
CA ASP A 55 -12.53 6.22 4.37
C ASP A 55 -11.32 6.36 3.43
N TYR A 56 -10.34 5.47 3.43
CA TYR A 56 -9.23 5.50 2.47
C TYR A 56 -9.26 4.27 1.57
N SER A 57 -9.21 4.51 0.26
CA SER A 57 -9.08 3.48 -0.77
C SER A 57 -7.70 3.57 -1.41
N PRO A 58 -7.03 2.42 -1.65
CA PRO A 58 -5.74 2.42 -2.33
C PRO A 58 -5.90 2.76 -3.81
N ASP A 59 -4.77 3.00 -4.47
CA ASP A 59 -4.74 3.10 -5.92
C ASP A 59 -4.91 1.72 -6.56
N TYR A 60 -5.99 1.53 -7.31
CA TYR A 60 -6.33 0.27 -7.96
C TYR A 60 -5.45 -0.02 -9.19
N ASP A 61 -4.71 0.95 -9.72
CA ASP A 61 -3.76 0.72 -10.80
C ASP A 61 -2.60 -0.18 -10.35
N LYS A 62 -2.32 -0.22 -9.03
CA LYS A 62 -1.33 -1.12 -8.42
C LYS A 62 -1.86 -2.52 -8.13
N LEU A 63 -3.17 -2.75 -8.30
CA LEU A 63 -3.81 -4.03 -7.98
C LEU A 63 -3.24 -5.21 -8.80
N PRO A 64 -2.98 -5.10 -10.11
CA PRO A 64 -2.29 -6.14 -10.86
C PRO A 64 -0.96 -6.59 -10.22
N LEU A 65 -0.10 -5.62 -9.89
CA LEU A 65 1.23 -5.88 -9.35
C LEU A 65 1.14 -6.48 -7.94
N PHE A 66 0.22 -5.98 -7.12
CA PHE A 66 -0.10 -6.56 -5.82
C PHE A 66 -0.45 -8.05 -5.93
N LEU A 67 -1.36 -8.42 -6.83
CA LEU A 67 -1.78 -9.82 -7.00
C LEU A 67 -0.65 -10.72 -7.48
N TYR A 68 0.17 -10.23 -8.41
CA TYR A 68 1.34 -10.94 -8.89
C TYR A 68 2.33 -11.20 -7.74
N ASN A 69 2.64 -10.19 -6.94
CA ASN A 69 3.55 -10.32 -5.80
C ASN A 69 2.93 -11.20 -4.69
N ALA A 70 1.62 -11.14 -4.48
CA ALA A 70 0.93 -11.97 -3.52
C ALA A 70 1.05 -13.46 -3.86
N ALA A 71 0.95 -13.83 -5.14
CA ALA A 71 1.10 -15.23 -5.55
C ALA A 71 2.57 -15.71 -5.50
N ASN A 72 3.53 -14.85 -5.87
CA ASN A 72 4.92 -15.27 -6.12
C ASN A 72 5.90 -15.02 -4.97
N THR A 73 5.63 -14.03 -4.10
CA THR A 73 6.57 -13.61 -3.04
C THR A 73 6.12 -14.07 -1.65
N VAL A 74 4.83 -14.34 -1.46
CA VAL A 74 4.27 -14.75 -0.17
C VAL A 74 4.61 -16.21 0.11
N ASN A 75 5.01 -16.50 1.34
CA ASN A 75 5.14 -17.87 1.82
C ASN A 75 3.78 -18.36 2.31
N TRP A 76 3.17 -19.29 1.57
CA TRP A 76 1.84 -19.86 1.89
C TRP A 76 1.92 -21.13 2.76
N GLU A 77 3.12 -21.63 3.05
CA GLU A 77 3.32 -22.89 3.77
C GLU A 77 3.54 -22.67 5.28
N ASP A 78 4.28 -21.63 5.65
CA ASP A 78 4.55 -21.26 7.04
C ASP A 78 3.65 -20.10 7.48
N GLU A 79 2.82 -20.32 8.49
CA GLU A 79 1.83 -19.35 8.97
C GLU A 79 2.47 -18.02 9.43
N GLN A 80 3.59 -18.07 10.14
CA GLN A 80 4.24 -16.86 10.64
C GLN A 80 4.87 -16.05 9.49
N GLN A 81 5.51 -16.73 8.54
CA GLN A 81 6.05 -16.10 7.34
C GLN A 81 4.93 -15.61 6.43
N PHE A 82 3.78 -16.29 6.36
CA PHE A 82 2.61 -15.84 5.61
C PHE A 82 2.19 -14.46 6.08
N PHE A 83 1.90 -14.28 7.37
CA PHE A 83 1.46 -12.99 7.90
C PHE A 83 2.48 -11.88 7.62
N LYS A 84 3.76 -12.17 7.82
CA LYS A 84 4.84 -11.21 7.58
C LYS A 84 4.95 -10.83 6.10
N THR A 85 5.03 -11.82 5.21
CA THR A 85 5.26 -11.58 3.78
C THR A 85 4.03 -11.02 3.09
N PHE A 86 2.83 -11.53 3.41
CA PHE A 86 1.58 -11.02 2.86
C PHE A 86 1.31 -9.59 3.32
N THR A 87 1.51 -9.26 4.60
CA THR A 87 1.35 -7.88 5.08
C THR A 87 2.28 -6.92 4.33
N ASN A 88 3.53 -7.31 4.09
CA ASN A 88 4.46 -6.49 3.32
C ASN A 88 3.99 -6.26 1.88
N VAL A 89 3.44 -7.29 1.23
CA VAL A 89 2.85 -7.14 -0.11
C VAL A 89 1.61 -6.25 -0.06
N LEU A 90 0.73 -6.41 0.93
CA LEU A 90 -0.45 -5.57 1.13
C LEU A 90 -0.08 -4.09 1.33
N VAL A 91 1.00 -3.81 2.05
CA VAL A 91 1.51 -2.44 2.22
C VAL A 91 1.80 -1.78 0.87
N THR A 92 2.34 -2.51 -0.11
CA THR A 92 2.64 -1.93 -1.44
C THR A 92 1.39 -1.41 -2.18
N LEU A 93 0.23 -2.04 -1.95
CA LEU A 93 -1.05 -1.58 -2.47
C LEU A 93 -1.52 -0.29 -1.74
N TYR A 94 -1.41 -0.24 -0.41
CA TYR A 94 -1.94 0.86 0.40
C TYR A 94 -1.00 2.05 0.57
N VAL A 95 0.29 1.92 0.24
CA VAL A 95 1.23 3.05 0.23
C VAL A 95 0.72 4.13 -0.70
N LEU A 96 0.69 5.36 -0.19
CA LEU A 96 0.33 6.53 -0.98
C LEU A 96 1.57 7.09 -1.65
N GLU A 97 1.54 7.25 -2.96
CA GLU A 97 2.66 7.75 -3.75
C GLU A 97 2.46 9.23 -4.10
N PRO A 98 3.49 10.08 -3.98
CA PRO A 98 3.39 11.47 -4.41
C PRO A 98 3.25 11.53 -5.94
N PRO A 99 2.48 12.49 -6.47
CA PRO A 99 2.33 12.65 -7.92
C PRO A 99 3.69 12.93 -8.59
N LEU A 100 3.94 12.28 -9.73
CA LEU A 100 5.21 12.35 -10.48
C LEU A 100 5.48 13.73 -11.11
N SER A 101 4.44 14.54 -11.28
CA SER A 101 4.54 15.85 -11.93
C SER A 101 4.11 16.95 -10.99
N ASP A 102 4.84 18.06 -11.04
CA ASP A 102 4.55 19.24 -10.24
C ASP A 102 3.38 20.09 -10.80
N ASP A 103 2.61 19.56 -11.76
CA ASP A 103 1.57 20.30 -12.46
C ASP A 103 0.40 20.64 -11.50
N PRO A 104 0.14 21.93 -11.21
CA PRO A 104 -0.92 22.34 -10.29
C PRO A 104 -2.34 22.00 -10.77
N GLN A 105 -2.54 21.61 -12.02
CA GLN A 105 -3.86 21.21 -12.53
C GLN A 105 -4.18 19.72 -12.39
N ASN A 106 -3.19 18.89 -12.07
CA ASN A 106 -3.33 17.44 -12.11
C ASN A 106 -3.22 16.85 -10.70
N THR A 107 -4.33 16.33 -10.15
CA THR A 107 -4.44 15.38 -9.02
C THR A 107 -3.69 15.66 -7.70
N LYS A 108 -2.92 16.76 -7.60
CA LYS A 108 -2.18 17.19 -6.41
C LYS A 108 -3.09 17.48 -5.23
N ASP A 109 -4.29 17.99 -5.52
CA ASP A 109 -5.29 18.29 -4.50
C ASP A 109 -5.77 17.01 -3.82
N ASP A 110 -5.95 15.91 -4.55
CA ASP A 110 -6.41 14.64 -3.95
C ASP A 110 -5.34 14.02 -3.04
N TYR A 111 -4.08 13.92 -3.47
CA TYR A 111 -3.00 13.36 -2.64
C TYR A 111 -2.84 14.16 -1.34
N ARG A 112 -2.72 15.49 -1.44
CA ARG A 112 -2.49 16.35 -0.27
C ARG A 112 -3.66 16.28 0.71
N LEU A 113 -4.89 16.32 0.19
CA LEU A 113 -6.09 16.22 1.01
C LEU A 113 -6.18 14.87 1.72
N VAL A 114 -5.84 13.76 1.04
CA VAL A 114 -5.81 12.43 1.65
C VAL A 114 -4.75 12.36 2.76
N VAL A 115 -3.54 12.87 2.52
CA VAL A 115 -2.49 12.91 3.56
C VAL A 115 -2.96 13.71 4.77
N GLU A 116 -3.44 14.93 4.53
CA GLU A 116 -3.79 15.88 5.60
C GLU A 116 -5.01 15.45 6.42
N HIS A 117 -6.05 14.92 5.75
CA HIS A 117 -7.35 14.68 6.38
C HIS A 117 -7.65 13.21 6.67
N ARG A 118 -6.87 12.26 6.13
CA ARG A 118 -7.08 10.81 6.36
C ARG A 118 -5.87 10.15 6.99
N ILE A 119 -4.69 10.26 6.37
CA ILE A 119 -3.49 9.54 6.82
C ILE A 119 -2.94 10.14 8.12
N LEU A 120 -2.61 11.43 8.13
CA LEU A 120 -2.02 12.08 9.31
C LEU A 120 -2.95 12.01 10.53
N PRO A 121 -4.28 12.23 10.43
CA PRO A 121 -5.18 12.07 11.57
C PRO A 121 -5.22 10.63 12.08
N SER A 122 -5.12 9.63 11.21
CA SER A 122 -5.10 8.22 11.61
C SER A 122 -3.81 7.83 12.34
N MET A 123 -2.72 8.56 12.11
CA MET A 123 -1.47 8.40 12.84
C MET A 123 -1.48 9.12 14.21
N LYS A 124 -2.38 10.10 14.42
CA LYS A 124 -2.48 10.80 15.70
C LYS A 124 -3.09 9.86 16.75
N GLY A 125 -2.32 9.52 17.79
CA GLY A 125 -2.78 8.71 18.91
C GLY A 125 -1.95 7.44 19.10
N SER A 126 -2.58 6.38 19.62
CA SER A 126 -1.92 5.09 19.89
C SER A 126 -1.82 4.15 18.70
N SER A 127 -2.41 4.50 17.55
CA SER A 127 -2.44 3.64 16.35
C SER A 127 -1.10 3.56 15.61
N PHE A 128 -0.25 4.59 15.74
CA PHE A 128 1.05 4.63 15.08
C PHE A 128 2.17 4.47 16.10
N TRP A 129 2.91 3.37 15.98
CA TRP A 129 4.17 3.17 16.69
C TRP A 129 5.32 3.44 15.72
N ALA A 130 6.09 4.50 15.99
CA ALA A 130 7.22 4.87 15.15
C ALA A 130 8.42 3.94 15.40
N PRO A 131 8.82 3.10 14.43
CA PRO A 131 10.02 2.28 14.58
C PRO A 131 11.28 3.17 14.60
N GLY A 132 12.32 2.71 15.32
CA GLY A 132 13.60 3.41 15.38
C GLY A 132 14.30 3.56 14.01
N SER A 133 13.94 2.72 13.03
CA SER A 133 14.45 2.80 11.65
C SER A 133 14.13 4.13 10.97
N ILE A 134 13.02 4.79 11.33
CA ILE A 134 12.64 6.10 10.77
C ILE A 134 13.73 7.16 10.99
N LEU A 135 14.43 7.10 12.12
CA LEU A 135 15.51 8.03 12.43
C LEU A 135 16.80 7.68 11.69
N VAL A 136 17.08 6.38 11.52
CA VAL A 136 18.30 5.89 10.85
C VAL A 136 18.23 6.14 9.34
N GLU A 137 17.03 6.05 8.76
CA GLU A 137 16.79 6.19 7.33
C GLU A 137 16.55 7.65 6.87
N ASN A 138 16.71 8.63 7.77
CA ASN A 138 16.39 10.04 7.52
C ASN A 138 14.94 10.27 7.04
N ALA A 139 14.01 9.42 7.44
CA ALA A 139 12.59 9.59 7.10
C ALA A 139 11.94 10.75 7.90
N LEU A 140 12.51 11.13 9.05
CA LEU A 140 12.14 12.33 9.80
C LEU A 140 13.35 13.22 10.02
N VAL A 141 13.27 14.46 9.52
CA VAL A 141 14.33 15.46 9.64
C VAL A 141 13.75 16.75 10.20
N GLN A 142 14.36 17.28 11.26
CA GLN A 142 14.02 18.61 11.77
C GLN A 142 14.62 19.66 10.83
N LEU A 143 13.77 20.41 10.14
CA LEU A 143 14.21 21.47 9.22
C LEU A 143 14.44 22.81 9.93
N VAL A 144 13.61 23.12 10.93
CA VAL A 144 13.61 24.42 11.60
C VAL A 144 13.03 24.28 13.01
N ASP A 145 13.35 25.23 13.89
CA ASP A 145 12.67 25.41 15.18
C ASP A 145 12.02 26.80 15.28
N LEU A 146 10.93 26.88 16.05
CA LEU A 146 10.21 28.14 16.26
C LEU A 146 11.03 29.18 17.07
N PRO A 147 11.76 28.81 18.15
CA PRO A 147 12.63 29.76 18.86
C PRO A 147 13.61 30.54 17.98
N ASP A 148 14.28 29.90 17.03
CA ASP A 148 15.22 30.50 16.09
C ASP A 148 14.51 31.36 15.05
N LEU A 149 13.31 30.95 14.61
CA LEU A 149 12.47 31.80 13.75
C LEU A 149 12.04 33.08 14.46
N TYR A 150 11.63 33.02 15.72
CA TYR A 150 11.19 34.19 16.48
C TYR A 150 12.31 35.20 16.79
N ARG A 151 13.59 34.82 16.67
CA ARG A 151 14.72 35.76 16.77
C ARG A 151 14.89 36.64 15.54
N ILE A 152 14.42 36.18 14.38
CA ILE A 152 14.60 36.87 13.09
C ILE A 152 13.29 37.57 12.69
N PHE A 153 12.15 36.93 12.93
CA PHE A 153 10.83 37.42 12.56
C PHE A 153 10.10 38.03 13.77
N GLU A 154 10.38 39.30 14.05
CA GLU A 154 9.68 40.08 15.08
C GLU A 154 8.44 40.79 14.51
N ARG A 155 7.47 41.09 15.38
CA ARG A 155 6.29 41.89 15.00
C ARG A 155 6.72 43.33 14.74
N CYS A 156 6.13 43.98 13.73
CA CYS A 156 6.35 45.40 13.45
C CYS A 156 5.96 46.30 14.63
#